data_AF-A0A8B6CZI5-F1
#
_entry.id   AF-A0A8B6CZI5-F1
#
_cell.length_a   1.000
_cell.length_b   1.000
_cell.length_c   1.000
_cell.angle_alpha   90.00
_cell.angle_beta   90.00
_cell.angle_gamma   90.00
#
_symmetry.space_group_name_H-M   'P 1'
#
loop_
_entity.id
_entity.type
_entity.pdbx_description
1 polymer ?
#
loop_
_entity_poly.entity_id
_entity_poly.type
_entity_poly.pdbx_seq_one_letter_code
_entity_poly.pdbx_strand_id
1 'polypeptide(L)'
;FYLFHSFKDFHRYITAAGCLFLAGKVEETPKKCKDIVKITQSILSPQLFSVFSEDPKEEIMTLERILLQTIKFDLQVDHPYACLLKFAKQVKILVYRKSYTNLLQDALEPRTTSMLYRRKCCGPHHKENKHKIV
;
A
#
# COMPACT_ATOMS: atom_id res chain seq x y z
N PHE A 1 2.18 -1.36 -9.92
CA PHE A 1 2.42 -0.33 -10.95
C PHE A 1 3.66 -0.61 -11.79
N TYR A 2 4.88 -0.55 -11.23
CA TYR A 2 6.14 -0.77 -11.95
C TYR A 2 6.40 -2.19 -12.47
N LEU A 3 5.50 -3.13 -12.19
CA LEU A 3 5.49 -4.44 -12.87
C LEU A 3 5.07 -4.32 -14.35
N PHE A 4 4.35 -3.26 -14.70
CA PHE A 4 3.82 -3.03 -16.05
C PHE A 4 4.38 -1.76 -16.70
N HIS A 5 5.14 -0.94 -15.96
CA HIS A 5 5.62 0.37 -16.41
C HIS A 5 7.11 0.54 -16.09
N SER A 6 7.84 1.25 -16.95
CA SER A 6 9.26 1.53 -16.75
C SER A 6 9.49 2.69 -15.77
N PHE A 7 10.61 2.64 -15.05
CA PHE A 7 11.07 3.76 -14.22
C PHE A 7 11.53 4.98 -15.03
N LYS A 8 11.77 4.82 -16.34
CA LYS A 8 12.14 5.93 -17.23
C LYS A 8 10.92 6.79 -17.60
N ASP A 9 9.76 6.16 -17.74
CA ASP A 9 8.54 6.83 -18.19
C ASP A 9 7.79 7.48 -17.01
N PHE A 10 7.90 6.87 -15.82
CA PHE A 10 7.23 7.35 -14.61
C PHE A 10 8.23 7.59 -13.49
N HIS A 11 8.44 8.86 -13.16
CA HIS A 11 9.36 9.23 -12.09
C HIS A 11 8.87 8.71 -10.73
N ARG A 12 9.80 8.19 -9.94
CA ARG A 12 9.49 7.52 -8.66
C ARG A 12 8.80 8.42 -7.63
N TYR A 13 9.12 9.71 -7.59
CA TYR A 13 8.55 10.64 -6.59
C TYR A 13 7.11 11.01 -6.90
N ILE A 14 6.81 11.29 -8.17
CA ILE A 14 5.44 11.53 -8.64
C ILE A 14 4.62 10.25 -8.39
N THR A 15 5.19 9.09 -8.76
CA THR A 15 4.59 7.77 -8.54
C THR A 15 4.27 7.51 -7.08
N ALA A 16 5.21 7.78 -6.17
CA ALA A 16 5.02 7.64 -4.73
C ALA A 16 3.91 8.56 -4.20
N ALA A 17 3.86 9.82 -4.64
CA ALA A 17 2.82 10.77 -4.24
C ALA A 17 1.43 10.33 -4.71
N GLY A 18 1.30 9.83 -5.95
CA GLY A 18 0.06 9.27 -6.49
C GLY A 18 -0.39 8.01 -5.74
N CYS A 19 0.53 7.10 -5.44
CA CYS A 19 0.24 5.91 -4.64
C CYS A 19 -0.24 6.28 -3.23
N LEU A 20 0.41 7.24 -2.56
CA LEU A 20 0.01 7.71 -1.24
C LEU A 20 -1.37 8.37 -1.26
N PHE A 21 -1.64 9.18 -2.29
CA PHE A 21 -2.95 9.81 -2.47
C PHE A 21 -4.06 8.78 -2.66
N LEU A 22 -3.84 7.78 -3.50
CA LEU A 22 -4.79 6.70 -3.75
C LEU A 22 -4.99 5.83 -2.51
N ALA A 23 -3.92 5.43 -1.82
CA ALA A 23 -3.98 4.62 -0.61
C ALA A 23 -4.81 5.27 0.49
N GLY A 24 -4.66 6.59 0.70
CA GLY A 24 -5.47 7.33 1.67
C GLY A 24 -6.97 7.30 1.35
N LYS A 25 -7.36 7.26 0.07
CA LYS A 25 -8.78 7.10 -0.31
C LYS A 25 -9.27 5.68 -0.02
N VAL A 26 -8.46 4.67 -0.32
CA VAL A 26 -8.82 3.25 -0.16
C VAL A 26 -8.95 2.85 1.31
N GLU A 27 -8.12 3.41 2.18
CA GLU A 27 -8.15 3.17 3.63
C GLU A 27 -9.16 4.08 4.38
N GLU A 28 -10.05 4.78 3.66
CA GLU A 28 -11.03 5.71 4.24
C GLU A 28 -10.39 6.85 5.08
N THR A 29 -9.14 7.21 4.79
CA THR A 29 -8.39 8.30 5.43
C THR A 29 -7.92 9.37 4.43
N PRO A 30 -8.84 9.93 3.61
CA PRO A 30 -8.47 10.75 2.47
C PRO A 30 -7.67 12.00 2.89
N LYS A 31 -6.54 12.24 2.23
CA LYS A 31 -5.72 13.45 2.39
C LYS A 31 -5.92 14.38 1.21
N LYS A 32 -5.89 15.69 1.44
CA LYS A 32 -5.98 16.66 0.34
C LYS A 32 -4.71 16.57 -0.49
N CYS A 33 -4.84 16.56 -1.82
CA CYS A 33 -3.68 16.53 -2.73
C CYS A 33 -2.70 17.69 -2.46
N LYS A 34 -3.22 18.87 -2.09
CA LYS A 34 -2.39 20.02 -1.69
C LYS A 34 -1.48 19.73 -0.49
N ASP A 35 -1.98 18.96 0.48
CA ASP A 35 -1.20 18.62 1.68
C ASP A 35 -0.11 17.60 1.34
N ILE A 36 -0.40 16.66 0.44
CA ILE A 36 0.58 15.70 -0.08
C ILE A 36 1.71 16.42 -0.83
N VAL A 37 1.38 17.40 -1.68
CA VAL A 37 2.39 18.22 -2.37
C VAL A 37 3.26 18.97 -1.36
N LYS A 38 2.66 19.62 -0.36
CA LYS A 38 3.40 20.33 0.69
C LYS A 38 4.34 19.41 1.49
N ILE A 39 3.87 18.23 1.87
CA ILE A 39 4.69 17.25 2.58
C ILE A 39 5.84 16.78 1.68
N THR A 40 5.55 16.49 0.41
CA THR A 40 6.57 16.10 -0.57
C THR A 40 7.63 17.18 -0.75
N GLN A 41 7.24 18.45 -0.81
CA GLN A 41 8.16 19.60 -0.83
C GLN A 41 8.99 19.72 0.44
N SER A 42 8.45 19.39 1.60
CA SER A 42 9.18 19.45 2.87
C SER A 42 10.20 18.32 3.03
N ILE A 43 9.98 17.18 2.36
CA ILE A 43 10.82 15.99 2.45
C ILE A 43 11.91 16.00 1.36
N LEU A 44 11.57 16.42 0.13
CA LEU A 44 12.49 16.44 -0.99
C LEU A 44 13.32 17.72 -1.03
N SER A 45 14.57 17.62 -1.50
CA SER A 45 15.35 18.80 -1.83
C SER A 45 14.73 19.55 -3.03
N PRO A 46 14.94 20.87 -3.16
CA PRO A 46 14.38 21.66 -4.27
C PRO A 46 14.72 21.11 -5.65
N GLN A 47 15.92 20.55 -5.82
CA GLN A 47 16.40 19.92 -7.06
C GLN A 47 15.66 18.62 -7.40
N LEU A 48 15.22 17.86 -6.39
CA LEU A 48 14.42 16.66 -6.60
C LEU A 48 12.95 17.01 -6.81
N PHE A 49 12.49 18.11 -6.19
CA PHE A 49 11.14 18.61 -6.38
C PHE A 49 10.93 19.26 -7.75
N SER A 50 11.98 19.80 -8.39
CA SER A 50 11.90 20.34 -9.75
C SER A 50 11.61 19.29 -10.82
N VAL A 51 11.57 18.00 -10.46
CA VAL A 51 11.12 16.92 -11.35
C VAL A 51 9.60 16.94 -11.53
N PHE A 52 8.86 17.53 -10.58
CA PHE A 52 7.44 17.78 -10.78
C PHE A 52 7.26 18.91 -11.78
N SER A 53 6.19 18.82 -12.58
CA SER A 53 5.79 19.85 -13.53
C SER A 53 5.33 21.15 -12.82
N GLU A 54 5.00 22.20 -13.58
CA GLU A 54 4.53 23.49 -13.02
C GLU A 54 3.28 23.35 -12.13
N ASP A 55 2.42 22.35 -12.41
CA ASP A 55 1.32 21.94 -11.52
C ASP A 55 1.49 20.49 -11.01
N PRO A 56 2.20 20.30 -9.88
CA PRO A 56 2.38 18.98 -9.26
C PRO A 56 1.05 18.31 -8.89
N LYS A 57 -0.01 19.09 -8.66
CA LYS A 57 -1.33 18.56 -8.28
C LYS A 57 -1.98 17.86 -9.47
N GLU A 58 -1.94 18.47 -10.65
CA GLU A 58 -2.49 17.86 -11.87
C GLU A 58 -1.75 16.58 -12.23
N GLU A 59 -0.43 16.56 -12.05
CA GLU A 59 0.41 15.40 -12.31
C GLU A 59 0.06 14.22 -11.38
N ILE A 60 -0.13 14.47 -10.08
CA ILE A 60 -0.59 13.46 -9.12
C ILE A 60 -1.99 12.96 -9.47
N MET A 61 -2.92 13.84 -9.85
CA MET A 61 -4.29 13.45 -10.24
C MET A 61 -4.30 12.62 -11.53
N THR A 62 -3.43 12.94 -12.49
CA THR A 62 -3.29 12.17 -13.73
C THR A 62 -2.73 10.79 -13.44
N LEU A 63 -1.68 10.72 -12.65
CA LEU A 63 -1.05 9.47 -12.24
C LEU A 63 -2.00 8.57 -11.45
N GLU A 64 -2.85 9.12 -10.57
CA GLU A 64 -3.89 8.36 -9.87
C GLU A 64 -4.78 7.58 -10.84
N ARG A 65 -5.21 8.21 -11.94
CA ARG A 65 -6.06 7.55 -12.95
C ARG A 65 -5.31 6.41 -13.64
N ILE A 66 -4.03 6.64 -13.99
CA ILE A 66 -3.18 5.61 -14.60
C ILE A 66 -2.96 4.45 -13.63
N LEU A 67 -2.73 4.74 -12.33
CA LEU A 67 -2.59 3.74 -11.28
C LEU A 67 -3.83 2.86 -11.18
N LEU A 68 -5.01 3.46 -11.10
CA LEU A 68 -6.30 2.76 -11.05
C LEU A 68 -6.52 1.84 -12.26
N GLN A 69 -6.22 2.33 -13.46
CA GLN A 69 -6.31 1.53 -14.69
C GLN A 69 -5.29 0.37 -14.68
N THR A 70 -4.07 0.62 -14.22
CA THR A 70 -2.98 -0.37 -14.17
C THR A 70 -3.32 -1.54 -13.26
N ILE A 71 -3.92 -1.27 -12.10
CA ILE A 71 -4.33 -2.31 -11.14
C ILE A 71 -5.73 -2.86 -11.46
N LYS A 72 -6.36 -2.44 -12.56
CA LYS A 72 -7.71 -2.83 -12.97
C LYS A 72 -8.75 -2.60 -11.87
N PHE A 73 -8.58 -1.53 -11.09
CA PHE A 73 -9.42 -1.21 -9.93
C PHE A 73 -9.47 -2.32 -8.86
N ASP A 74 -8.54 -3.28 -8.87
CA ASP A 74 -8.37 -4.29 -7.82
C ASP A 74 -7.64 -3.66 -6.63
N LEU A 75 -8.42 -3.03 -5.76
CA LEU A 75 -7.95 -2.33 -4.55
C LEU A 75 -8.04 -3.20 -3.30
N GLN A 76 -8.46 -4.47 -3.43
CA GLN A 76 -8.59 -5.39 -2.31
C GLN A 76 -7.21 -5.97 -1.96
N VAL A 77 -6.60 -5.42 -0.90
CA VAL A 77 -5.36 -5.94 -0.33
C VAL A 77 -5.66 -6.51 1.05
N ASP A 78 -5.64 -7.83 1.16
CA ASP A 78 -5.67 -8.50 2.46
C ASP A 78 -4.37 -8.21 3.21
N HIS A 79 -4.45 -7.37 4.23
CA HIS A 79 -3.28 -7.11 5.06
C HIS A 79 -2.97 -8.33 5.94
N PRO A 80 -1.71 -8.81 5.97
CA PRO A 80 -1.29 -9.95 6.80
C PRO A 80 -1.36 -9.66 8.30
N TYR A 81 -1.75 -8.43 8.68
CA TYR A 81 -1.88 -7.96 10.06
C TYR A 81 -2.75 -8.88 10.92
N ALA A 82 -3.86 -9.39 10.38
CA ALA A 82 -4.73 -10.32 11.09
C ALA A 82 -4.02 -11.66 11.42
N CYS A 83 -3.20 -12.16 10.50
CA CYS A 83 -2.41 -13.38 10.72
C CYS A 83 -1.26 -13.12 11.71
N LEU A 84 -0.60 -11.95 11.59
CA LEU A 84 0.47 -11.53 12.49
C LEU A 84 -0.02 -11.37 13.93
N LEU A 85 -1.21 -10.78 14.14
CA LEU A 85 -1.82 -10.65 15.47
C LEU A 85 -2.19 -12.00 16.07
N LYS A 86 -2.66 -12.97 15.28
CA LYS A 86 -2.95 -14.33 15.76
C LYS A 86 -1.67 -15.03 16.20
N PHE A 87 -0.60 -14.91 15.42
CA PHE A 87 0.71 -15.45 15.76
C PHE A 87 1.30 -14.78 17.01
N ALA A 88 1.25 -13.45 17.10
CA ALA A 88 1.73 -12.69 18.26
C ALA A 88 0.92 -12.94 19.55
N LYS A 89 -0.33 -13.40 19.45
CA LYS A 89 -1.11 -13.85 20.62
C LYS A 89 -0.72 -15.26 21.07
N GLN A 90 -0.39 -16.13 20.13
CA GLN A 90 0.06 -17.50 20.41
C GLN A 90 1.48 -17.54 20.97
N VAL A 91 2.35 -16.68 20.44
CA VAL A 91 3.71 -16.45 20.93
C VAL A 91 3.65 -15.23 21.85
N LYS A 92 3.45 -15.41 23.16
CA LYS A 92 3.28 -14.35 24.19
C LYS A 92 4.41 -13.29 24.18
N ILE A 93 4.48 -12.42 23.19
CA ILE A 93 5.45 -11.32 23.10
C ILE A 93 4.74 -10.04 23.56
N LEU A 94 4.62 -9.91 24.87
CA LEU A 94 4.21 -8.67 25.55
C LEU A 94 5.45 -7.93 26.07
N VAL A 95 6.40 -7.55 25.19
CA VAL A 95 7.56 -6.72 25.61
C VAL A 95 7.89 -5.53 24.70
N TYR A 96 7.61 -5.52 23.39
CA TYR A 96 8.14 -4.45 22.51
C TYR A 96 7.07 -3.56 21.86
N ARG A 97 6.25 -2.87 22.65
CA ARG A 97 5.24 -1.89 22.16
C ARG A 97 5.81 -0.71 21.34
N LYS A 98 7.13 -0.58 21.12
CA LYS A 98 7.75 0.55 20.40
C LYS A 98 8.58 0.23 19.14
N SER A 99 8.85 -1.04 18.79
CA SER A 99 9.69 -1.36 17.60
C SER A 99 8.95 -1.92 16.38
N TYR A 100 7.71 -2.40 16.51
CA TYR A 100 7.02 -3.05 15.39
C TYR A 100 6.54 -2.10 14.29
N THR A 101 6.40 -0.80 14.57
CA THR A 101 6.13 0.20 13.52
C THR A 101 7.24 0.23 12.48
N ASN A 102 8.49 0.04 12.91
CA ASN A 102 9.66 0.08 12.03
C ASN A 102 9.78 -1.21 11.21
N LEU A 103 9.56 -2.38 11.84
CA LEU A 103 9.55 -3.66 11.13
C LEU A 103 8.36 -3.81 10.15
N LEU A 104 7.20 -3.20 10.45
CA LEU A 104 6.06 -3.17 9.53
C LEU A 104 6.30 -2.23 8.35
N GLN A 105 7.04 -1.14 8.56
CA GLN A 105 7.47 -0.24 7.49
C GLN A 105 8.58 -0.88 6.62
N ASP A 106 9.48 -1.66 7.22
CA ASP A 106 10.50 -2.46 6.52
C ASP A 106 9.91 -3.69 5.80
N ALA A 107 8.79 -4.25 6.25
CA ALA A 107 8.09 -5.32 5.53
C ALA A 107 7.31 -4.80 4.31
N LEU A 108 7.02 -3.49 4.28
CA LEU A 108 6.46 -2.77 3.14
C LEU A 108 7.52 -2.23 2.18
N GLU A 109 8.82 -2.33 2.51
CA GLU A 109 9.89 -2.12 1.53
C GLU A 109 9.72 -3.16 0.41
N PRO A 110 9.51 -2.73 -0.85
CA PRO A 110 9.17 -3.62 -1.95
C PRO A 110 10.41 -4.33 -2.48
N ARG A 111 11.07 -5.16 -1.66
CA ARG A 111 11.92 -6.23 -2.17
C ARG A 111 11.04 -7.43 -2.50
N THR A 112 10.22 -7.31 -3.55
CA THR A 112 9.56 -8.43 -4.24
C THR A 112 8.58 -9.34 -3.46
N THR A 113 8.45 -9.22 -2.14
CA THR A 113 7.73 -10.20 -1.30
C THR A 113 6.20 -10.16 -1.46
N SER A 114 5.61 -9.00 -1.80
CA SER A 114 4.15 -8.88 -1.97
C SER A 114 3.60 -9.64 -3.18
N MET A 115 4.42 -9.90 -4.22
CA MET A 115 4.01 -10.74 -5.35
C MET A 115 3.93 -12.24 -5.00
N LEU A 116 4.66 -12.70 -3.98
CA LEU A 116 4.66 -14.09 -3.55
C LEU A 116 3.51 -14.41 -2.57
N TYR A 117 2.95 -13.41 -1.89
CA TYR A 117 1.92 -13.64 -0.88
C TYR A 117 0.53 -14.00 -1.46
N ARG A 118 0.32 -13.85 -2.78
CA ARG A 118 -0.90 -14.32 -3.47
C ARG A 118 -0.90 -15.83 -3.77
N ARG A 119 0.00 -16.61 -3.16
CA ARG A 119 -0.04 -18.08 -3.18
C ARG A 119 0.02 -18.64 -1.76
N LYS A 120 -1.13 -19.15 -1.29
CA LYS A 120 -1.36 -19.99 -0.10
C LYS A 120 -1.58 -19.30 1.26
N CYS A 121 -2.80 -18.78 1.44
CA CYS A 121 -3.55 -18.97 2.69
C CYS A 121 -5.00 -19.46 2.43
N CYS A 122 -5.24 -20.23 1.37
CA CYS A 122 -6.45 -21.05 1.29
C CYS A 122 -6.16 -22.39 1.99
N GLY A 123 -6.49 -22.48 3.28
CA GLY A 123 -6.72 -23.75 3.98
C GLY A 123 -8.18 -24.20 3.79
N PRO A 124 -8.48 -25.50 3.95
CA PRO A 124 -9.69 -26.11 3.41
C PRO A 124 -10.96 -25.59 4.09
N HIS A 125 -11.91 -25.12 3.27
CA HIS A 125 -13.32 -25.02 3.65
C HIS A 125 -13.87 -26.43 3.88
N HIS A 126 -13.78 -26.93 5.11
CA HIS A 126 -14.61 -28.04 5.55
C HIS A 126 -15.97 -27.46 5.94
N LYS A 127 -16.95 -27.55 5.04
CA LYS A 127 -18.36 -27.34 5.38
C LYS A 127 -18.84 -28.56 6.16
N GLU A 128 -18.83 -28.48 7.48
CA GLU A 128 -19.62 -29.38 8.33
C GLU A 128 -21.10 -29.05 8.12
N ASN A 129 -21.76 -29.86 7.29
CA ASN A 129 -23.20 -29.79 7.07
C ASN A 129 -23.88 -30.46 8.27
N LYS A 130 -24.28 -29.68 9.27
CA LYS A 130 -25.13 -30.17 10.37
C LYS A 130 -26.54 -30.41 9.83
N HIS A 131 -26.84 -31.67 9.51
CA HIS A 131 -28.22 -32.15 9.49
C HIS A 131 -28.77 -32.13 10.93
N LYS A 132 -29.77 -31.26 11.16
CA LYS A 132 -30.82 -31.48 12.15
C LYS A 132 -32.12 -30.98 11.54
N ILE A 133 -32.84 -31.90 10.91
CA ILE A 133 -34.28 -31.82 10.68
C ILE A 133 -34.88 -32.76 11.71
N VAL A 134 -35.64 -32.20 12.65
CA VAL A 134 -36.81 -32.86 13.27
C VAL A 134 -37.95 -31.88 13.07
#